data_AF-A0A7D5H303-F1
#
_entry.id   AF-A0A7D5H303-F1
#
_cell.length_a   1.000
_cell.length_b   1.000
_cell.length_c   1.000
_cell.angle_alpha   90.00
_cell.angle_beta   90.00
_cell.angle_gamma   90.00
#
_symmetry.space_group_name_H-M   'P 1'
#
loop_
_entity.id
_entity.type
_entity.pdbx_description
1 polymer ?
#
loop_
_entity_poly.entity_id
_entity_poly.type
_entity_poly.pdbx_seq_one_letter_code
_entity_poly.pdbx_strand_id
1 'polypeptide(L)'
;MAVPEPPDAERRWIDWLLLDGDRLHVAVGGSMIPLVTFALLELAGVVPLQRSGGLSYLFGGFVSGNLTLVTVVVSINQLLLSQELQTPGELRSQIEHVIEYRNEVEDAAGRIAPVEPLAFLRLLVENTRQEAQCLGGLTFDGTPQAAREEIEELVDNVTEHMDHVDDLLKRSGTGTFDVLSVTLATNYARQINRIRQLRSAHGEELPEPVMDSLDRLVDRFQDVDVARQYFKSIYLQDELSSLSRVLLYAGGLAEVVAGAVLLSFTASNGSPLPRPVLLVVLLVAVAVCFLPVALLASFVLRIATVTKRTVATLPFTTPGRRSEIDRAPSGWPGASRESR
;
A
#
# COMPACT_ATOMS: atom_id res chain seq x y z
N MET A 1 -31.44 3.34 -2.83
CA MET A 1 -30.59 2.22 -3.29
C MET A 1 -29.91 2.62 -4.59
N ALA A 2 -28.76 3.28 -4.50
CA ALA A 2 -27.86 3.43 -5.64
C ALA A 2 -26.80 2.32 -5.48
N VAL A 3 -26.76 1.40 -6.44
CA VAL A 3 -25.70 0.40 -6.55
C VAL A 3 -24.40 1.17 -6.83
N PRO A 4 -23.31 0.97 -6.08
CA PRO A 4 -22.06 1.65 -6.37
C PRO A 4 -21.57 1.17 -7.75
N GLU A 5 -21.28 2.12 -8.66
CA GLU A 5 -20.75 1.78 -9.97
C GLU A 5 -19.44 0.99 -9.81
N PRO A 6 -19.27 -0.13 -10.53
CA PRO A 6 -18.03 -0.88 -10.48
C PRO A 6 -16.89 0.04 -10.95
N PRO A 7 -15.74 0.09 -10.25
CA PRO A 7 -14.64 0.96 -10.63
C PRO A 7 -14.24 0.69 -12.09
N ASP A 8 -14.03 1.78 -12.85
CA ASP A 8 -13.57 1.77 -14.24
C ASP A 8 -12.50 0.70 -14.42
N ALA A 9 -12.62 -0.15 -15.44
CA ALA A 9 -11.69 -1.25 -15.66
C ALA A 9 -10.23 -0.76 -15.61
N GLU A 10 -9.95 0.41 -16.18
CA GLU A 10 -8.65 1.08 -16.15
C GLU A 10 -8.15 1.38 -14.73
N ARG A 11 -8.98 1.93 -13.83
CA ARG A 11 -8.61 2.14 -12.42
C ARG A 11 -8.29 0.81 -11.73
N ARG A 12 -9.04 -0.24 -12.04
CA ARG A 12 -8.84 -1.59 -11.49
C ARG A 12 -7.54 -2.24 -11.98
N TRP A 13 -7.17 -2.05 -13.25
CA TRP A 13 -5.90 -2.50 -13.81
C TRP A 13 -4.70 -1.73 -13.24
N ILE A 14 -4.84 -0.41 -13.07
CA ILE A 14 -3.81 0.43 -12.46
C ILE A 14 -3.62 0.08 -10.99
N ASP A 15 -4.70 -0.10 -10.23
CA ASP A 15 -4.62 -0.53 -8.83
C ASP A 15 -4.03 -1.95 -8.72
N TRP A 16 -4.38 -2.86 -9.62
CA TRP A 16 -3.76 -4.19 -9.66
C TRP A 16 -2.25 -4.12 -9.99
N LEU A 17 -1.85 -3.35 -11.00
CA LEU A 17 -0.46 -3.21 -11.40
C LEU A 17 0.39 -2.54 -10.30
N LEU A 18 -0.18 -1.56 -9.60
CA LEU A 18 0.53 -0.75 -8.62
C LEU A 18 0.49 -1.32 -7.20
N LEU A 19 -0.53 -2.12 -6.86
CA LEU A 19 -0.78 -2.55 -5.47
C LEU A 19 -0.93 -4.07 -5.37
N ASP A 20 -1.91 -4.68 -6.07
CA ASP A 20 -2.32 -6.07 -5.75
C ASP A 20 -1.51 -7.17 -6.47
N GLY A 21 -0.91 -6.86 -7.62
CA GLY A 21 -0.21 -7.84 -8.44
C GLY A 21 1.04 -8.40 -7.78
N ASP A 22 1.28 -9.71 -7.96
CA ASP A 22 2.57 -10.30 -7.64
C ASP A 22 3.66 -9.62 -8.47
N ARG A 23 4.64 -9.08 -7.78
CA ARG A 23 5.70 -8.21 -8.33
C ARG A 23 6.54 -8.95 -9.36
N LEU A 24 6.66 -10.27 -9.21
CA LEU A 24 7.34 -11.09 -10.19
C LEU A 24 6.57 -11.10 -11.52
N HIS A 25 5.24 -11.19 -11.48
CA HIS A 25 4.41 -11.18 -12.68
C HIS A 25 4.44 -9.82 -13.37
N VAL A 26 4.38 -8.72 -12.59
CA VAL A 26 4.51 -7.36 -13.13
C VAL A 26 5.89 -7.15 -13.75
N ALA A 27 6.95 -7.62 -13.11
CA ALA A 27 8.31 -7.50 -13.63
C ALA A 27 8.53 -8.37 -14.87
N VAL A 28 7.98 -9.58 -14.93
CA VAL A 28 8.02 -10.44 -16.12
C VAL A 28 7.23 -9.79 -17.26
N GLY A 29 6.04 -9.26 -17.00
CA GLY A 29 5.29 -8.49 -17.99
C GLY A 29 6.09 -7.28 -18.50
N GLY A 30 6.73 -6.55 -17.59
CA GLY A 30 7.60 -5.42 -17.90
C GLY A 30 8.82 -5.81 -18.74
N SER A 31 9.44 -6.97 -18.47
CA SER A 31 10.58 -7.47 -19.25
C SER A 31 10.18 -8.04 -20.62
N MET A 32 8.91 -8.39 -20.82
CA MET A 32 8.39 -8.76 -22.13
C MET A 32 8.23 -7.56 -23.07
N ILE A 33 8.06 -6.33 -22.55
CA ILE A 33 7.98 -5.11 -23.37
C ILE A 33 9.23 -4.93 -24.26
N PRO A 34 10.47 -4.94 -23.73
CA PRO A 34 11.65 -4.85 -24.58
C PRO A 34 11.75 -6.07 -25.51
N LEU A 35 11.43 -7.29 -25.06
CA LEU A 35 11.45 -8.49 -25.92
C LEU A 35 10.60 -8.30 -27.18
N VAL A 36 9.33 -7.90 -27.01
CA VAL A 36 8.40 -7.68 -28.14
C VAL A 36 8.88 -6.51 -29.00
N THR A 37 9.40 -5.45 -28.38
CA THR A 37 9.92 -4.28 -29.10
C THR A 37 11.10 -4.66 -29.99
N PHE A 38 12.09 -5.39 -29.46
CA PHE A 38 13.24 -5.85 -30.23
C PHE A 38 12.85 -6.86 -31.31
N ALA A 39 11.91 -7.77 -31.02
CA ALA A 39 11.39 -8.71 -32.02
C ALA A 39 10.70 -8.00 -33.20
N LEU A 40 9.89 -6.97 -32.90
CA LEU A 40 9.20 -6.18 -33.94
C LEU A 40 10.19 -5.35 -34.76
N LEU A 41 11.20 -4.75 -34.12
CA LEU A 41 12.26 -3.99 -34.78
C LEU A 41 13.12 -4.87 -35.70
N GLU A 42 13.36 -6.12 -35.30
CA GLU A 42 14.04 -7.11 -36.13
C GLU A 42 13.16 -7.48 -37.35
N LEU A 43 11.87 -7.77 -37.13
CA LEU A 43 10.94 -8.11 -38.21
C LEU A 43 10.79 -6.97 -39.23
N ALA A 44 10.81 -5.72 -38.75
CA ALA A 44 10.79 -4.53 -39.58
C ALA A 44 12.12 -4.25 -40.31
N GLY A 45 13.18 -5.03 -40.05
CA GLY A 45 14.50 -4.86 -40.64
C GLY A 45 15.26 -3.61 -40.16
N VAL A 46 14.79 -2.96 -39.10
CA VAL A 46 15.36 -1.71 -38.54
C VAL A 46 16.61 -2.00 -37.73
N VAL A 47 16.60 -3.10 -36.97
CA VAL A 47 17.73 -3.53 -36.13
C VAL A 47 18.26 -4.86 -36.65
N PRO A 48 19.38 -4.88 -37.39
CA PRO A 48 20.05 -6.12 -37.72
C PRO A 48 20.75 -6.63 -36.46
N LEU A 49 20.04 -7.41 -35.63
CA LEU A 49 20.59 -8.14 -34.47
C LEU A 49 21.75 -9.08 -34.86
N GLN A 50 21.97 -9.25 -36.17
CA GLN A 50 23.04 -9.98 -36.83
C GLN A 50 24.41 -9.31 -36.77
N ARG A 51 24.50 -7.99 -36.48
CA ARG A 51 25.79 -7.30 -36.32
C ARG A 51 26.28 -7.44 -34.87
N SER A 52 27.24 -8.33 -34.68
CA SER A 52 27.89 -8.64 -33.38
C SER A 52 28.31 -7.40 -32.59
N GLY A 53 28.77 -6.34 -33.26
CA GLY A 53 29.22 -5.11 -32.61
C GLY A 53 28.16 -4.43 -31.72
N GLY A 54 26.95 -4.20 -32.23
CA GLY A 54 25.91 -3.49 -31.47
C GLY A 54 25.41 -4.27 -30.26
N LEU A 55 25.41 -5.59 -30.37
CA LEU A 55 24.95 -6.49 -29.33
C LEU A 55 25.98 -6.60 -28.20
N SER A 56 27.27 -6.69 -28.53
CA SER A 56 28.33 -6.65 -27.52
C SER A 56 28.29 -5.36 -26.68
N TYR A 57 28.00 -4.21 -27.30
CA TYR A 57 27.79 -2.96 -26.56
C TYR A 57 26.54 -3.01 -25.67
N LEU A 58 25.42 -3.52 -26.17
CA LEU A 58 24.18 -3.64 -25.40
C LEU A 58 24.37 -4.52 -24.17
N PHE A 59 24.92 -5.73 -24.34
CA PHE A 59 25.15 -6.66 -23.24
C PHE A 59 26.25 -6.21 -22.28
N GLY A 60 27.30 -5.54 -22.77
CA GLY A 60 28.27 -4.87 -21.89
C GLY A 60 27.62 -3.76 -21.05
N GLY A 61 26.67 -3.03 -21.65
CA GLY A 61 25.82 -2.06 -20.95
C GLY A 61 24.95 -2.71 -19.87
N PHE A 62 24.33 -3.86 -20.16
CA PHE A 62 23.56 -4.61 -19.16
C PHE A 62 24.42 -5.08 -18.00
N VAL A 63 25.60 -5.65 -18.26
CA VAL A 63 26.53 -6.08 -17.20
C VAL A 63 26.89 -4.91 -16.28
N SER A 64 27.32 -3.80 -16.86
CA SER A 64 27.69 -2.61 -16.08
C SER A 64 26.49 -2.02 -15.32
N GLY A 65 25.34 -1.90 -15.98
CA GLY A 65 24.12 -1.34 -15.41
C GLY A 65 23.52 -2.20 -14.31
N ASN A 66 23.41 -3.51 -14.52
CA ASN A 66 22.85 -4.45 -13.56
C ASN A 66 23.78 -4.63 -12.35
N LEU A 67 25.10 -4.74 -12.54
CA LEU A 67 26.05 -4.73 -11.41
C LEU A 67 25.91 -3.46 -10.57
N THR A 68 25.82 -2.29 -11.21
CA THR A 68 25.63 -1.02 -10.50
C THR A 68 24.30 -1.01 -9.74
N LEU A 69 23.22 -1.41 -10.39
CA LEU A 69 21.88 -1.49 -9.79
C LEU A 69 21.86 -2.41 -8.57
N VAL A 70 22.35 -3.64 -8.73
CA VAL A 70 22.42 -4.63 -7.65
C VAL A 70 23.28 -4.11 -6.51
N THR A 71 24.44 -3.50 -6.80
CA THR A 71 25.33 -2.92 -5.78
C THR A 71 24.63 -1.81 -4.99
N VAL A 72 23.93 -0.89 -5.66
CA VAL A 72 23.17 0.19 -5.00
C VAL A 72 22.09 -0.38 -4.09
N VAL A 73 21.30 -1.34 -4.58
CA VAL A 73 20.19 -1.91 -3.79
C VAL A 73 20.71 -2.72 -2.60
N VAL A 74 21.77 -3.51 -2.78
CA VAL A 74 22.41 -4.23 -1.67
C VAL A 74 22.96 -3.25 -0.64
N SER A 75 23.61 -2.17 -1.08
CA SER A 75 24.14 -1.12 -0.20
C SER A 75 23.03 -0.43 0.62
N ILE A 76 21.90 -0.08 -0.01
CA ILE A 76 20.73 0.48 0.69
C ILE A 76 20.20 -0.51 1.73
N ASN A 77 20.09 -1.79 1.38
CA ASN A 77 19.63 -2.81 2.32
C ASN A 77 20.60 -2.99 3.51
N GLN A 78 21.91 -2.87 3.27
CA GLN A 78 22.92 -2.90 4.32
C GLN A 78 22.82 -1.70 5.26
N LEU A 79 22.55 -0.51 4.73
CA LEU A 79 22.27 0.67 5.55
C LEU A 79 21.02 0.48 6.41
N LEU A 80 19.96 -0.08 5.83
CA LEU A 80 18.71 -0.32 6.55
C LEU A 80 18.89 -1.37 7.66
N LEU A 81 19.58 -2.48 7.36
CA LEU A 81 19.91 -3.51 8.34
C LEU A 81 20.81 -2.97 9.46
N SER A 82 21.73 -2.05 9.14
CA SER A 82 22.58 -1.41 10.15
C SER A 82 21.78 -0.56 11.15
N GLN A 83 20.62 -0.03 10.74
CA GLN A 83 19.69 0.68 11.63
C GLN A 83 18.88 -0.27 12.52
N GLU A 84 18.76 -1.55 12.15
CA GLU A 84 18.07 -2.57 12.97
C GLU A 84 18.97 -3.24 14.01
N LEU A 85 20.28 -2.95 14.00
CA LEU A 85 21.20 -3.38 15.06
C LEU A 85 20.98 -2.53 16.32
N GLN A 86 19.83 -2.72 16.96
CA GLN A 86 19.50 -2.11 18.23
C GLN A 86 20.26 -2.77 19.37
N THR A 87 20.60 -1.98 20.39
CA THR A 87 21.12 -2.52 21.64
C THR A 87 20.07 -3.41 22.31
N PRO A 88 20.46 -4.42 23.11
CA PRO A 88 19.49 -5.25 23.83
C PRO A 88 18.51 -4.46 24.71
N GLY A 89 18.93 -3.29 25.21
CA GLY A 89 18.06 -2.40 26.00
C GLY A 89 16.98 -1.72 25.16
N GLU A 90 17.33 -1.22 23.97
CA GLU A 90 16.38 -0.63 23.02
C GLU A 90 15.37 -1.68 22.53
N LEU A 91 15.84 -2.88 22.18
CA LEU A 91 14.96 -3.98 21.78
C LEU A 91 13.98 -4.37 22.90
N ARG A 92 14.46 -4.44 24.15
CA ARG A 92 13.60 -4.73 25.32
C ARG A 92 12.52 -3.67 25.49
N SER A 93 12.89 -2.39 25.40
CA SER A 93 11.93 -1.27 25.50
C SER A 93 10.91 -1.30 24.37
N GLN A 94 11.33 -1.61 23.14
CA GLN A 94 10.41 -1.74 22.01
C GLN A 94 9.40 -2.87 22.23
N ILE A 95 9.84 -4.03 22.70
CA ILE A 95 8.96 -5.16 23.01
C ILE A 95 7.97 -4.78 24.13
N GLU A 96 8.45 -4.08 25.16
CA GLU A 96 7.61 -3.62 26.27
C GLU A 96 6.48 -2.68 25.79
N HIS A 97 6.79 -1.68 24.95
CA HIS A 97 5.76 -0.79 24.38
C HIS A 97 4.76 -1.53 23.48
N VAL A 98 5.19 -2.54 22.72
CA VAL A 98 4.27 -3.36 21.91
C VAL A 98 3.34 -4.18 22.79
N ILE A 99 3.85 -4.73 23.90
CA ILE A 99 3.03 -5.47 24.87
C ILE A 99 2.05 -4.54 25.58
N GLU A 100 2.49 -3.35 26.01
CA GLU A 100 1.65 -2.33 26.63
C GLU A 100 0.49 -1.93 25.71
N TYR A 101 0.80 -1.58 24.46
CA TYR A 101 -0.22 -1.28 23.44
C TYR A 101 -1.20 -2.44 23.23
N ARG A 102 -0.72 -3.70 23.22
CA ARG A 102 -1.61 -4.86 23.13
C ARG A 102 -2.51 -4.97 24.36
N ASN A 103 -1.99 -4.77 25.56
CA ASN A 103 -2.77 -4.82 26.80
C ASN A 103 -3.86 -3.73 26.83
N GLU A 104 -3.56 -2.51 26.39
CA GLU A 104 -4.55 -1.42 26.29
C GLU A 104 -5.73 -1.78 25.37
N VAL A 105 -5.44 -2.46 24.26
CA VAL A 105 -6.44 -2.97 23.33
C VAL A 105 -7.24 -4.13 23.93
N GLU A 106 -6.58 -5.01 24.68
CA GLU A 106 -7.21 -6.15 25.37
C GLU A 106 -8.16 -5.72 26.47
N ASP A 107 -7.76 -4.75 27.29
CA ASP A 107 -8.55 -4.18 28.38
C ASP A 107 -9.83 -3.54 27.83
N ALA A 108 -9.71 -2.83 26.71
CA ALA A 108 -10.86 -2.22 26.05
C ALA A 108 -11.78 -3.23 25.36
N ALA A 109 -11.20 -4.29 24.77
CA ALA A 109 -11.97 -5.35 24.12
C ALA A 109 -12.65 -6.31 25.11
N GLY A 110 -12.15 -6.38 26.36
CA GLY A 110 -12.50 -7.42 27.31
C GLY A 110 -12.08 -8.83 26.88
N ARG A 111 -11.10 -8.96 25.97
CA ARG A 111 -10.60 -10.24 25.45
C ARG A 111 -9.16 -10.14 24.97
N ILE A 112 -8.46 -11.28 24.99
CA ILE A 112 -7.07 -11.41 24.54
C ILE A 112 -6.96 -11.06 23.05
N ALA A 113 -5.95 -10.26 22.71
CA ALA A 113 -5.70 -9.80 21.37
C ALA A 113 -5.09 -10.95 20.55
N PRO A 114 -5.57 -11.20 19.33
CA PRO A 114 -5.00 -12.25 18.48
C PRO A 114 -3.56 -11.91 18.09
N VAL A 115 -2.79 -12.96 17.77
CA VAL A 115 -1.39 -12.84 17.30
C VAL A 115 -1.35 -12.49 15.81
N GLU A 116 -2.37 -12.93 15.06
CA GLU A 116 -2.48 -12.69 13.62
C GLU A 116 -2.83 -11.21 13.33
N PRO A 117 -2.05 -10.52 12.46
CA PRO A 117 -2.27 -9.10 12.14
C PRO A 117 -3.68 -8.74 11.69
N LEU A 118 -4.27 -9.55 10.80
CA LEU A 118 -5.61 -9.30 10.27
C LEU A 118 -6.68 -9.43 11.36
N ALA A 119 -6.56 -10.44 12.20
CA ALA A 119 -7.47 -10.64 13.33
C ALA A 119 -7.31 -9.50 14.35
N PHE A 120 -6.10 -9.00 14.55
CA PHE A 120 -5.84 -7.86 15.44
C PHE A 120 -6.49 -6.57 14.93
N LEU A 121 -6.41 -6.31 13.62
CA LEU A 121 -7.11 -5.17 13.02
C LEU A 121 -8.63 -5.30 13.13
N ARG A 122 -9.19 -6.49 12.92
CA ARG A 122 -10.63 -6.72 13.12
C ARG A 122 -11.04 -6.45 14.57
N LEU A 123 -10.20 -6.82 15.54
CA LEU A 123 -10.43 -6.49 16.95
C LEU A 123 -10.54 -4.98 17.17
N LEU A 124 -9.62 -4.19 16.60
CA LEU A 124 -9.63 -2.73 16.71
C LEU A 124 -10.85 -2.09 16.04
N VAL A 125 -11.24 -2.59 14.87
CA VAL A 125 -12.44 -2.12 14.14
C VAL A 125 -13.70 -2.42 14.94
N GLU A 126 -13.82 -3.64 15.48
CA GLU A 126 -14.97 -4.02 16.32
C GLU A 126 -15.03 -3.17 17.59
N ASN A 127 -13.90 -2.96 18.28
CA ASN A 127 -13.84 -2.11 19.47
C ASN A 127 -14.27 -0.68 19.17
N THR A 128 -13.78 -0.10 18.05
CA THR A 128 -14.18 1.25 17.63
C THR A 128 -15.67 1.31 17.31
N ARG A 129 -16.21 0.30 16.62
CA ARG A 129 -17.64 0.21 16.31
C ARG A 129 -18.48 0.13 17.58
N GLN A 130 -18.07 -0.71 18.52
CA GLN A 130 -18.77 -0.91 19.79
C GLN A 130 -18.78 0.37 20.64
N GLU A 131 -17.68 1.11 20.71
CA GLU A 131 -17.63 2.40 21.42
C GLU A 131 -18.54 3.44 20.75
N ALA A 132 -18.58 3.49 19.41
CA ALA A 132 -19.50 4.38 18.70
C ALA A 132 -20.97 4.03 18.97
N GLN A 133 -21.33 2.75 18.97
CA GLN A 133 -22.69 2.30 19.31
C GLN A 133 -23.05 2.59 20.78
N CYS A 134 -22.08 2.45 21.69
CA CYS A 134 -22.23 2.82 23.10
C CYS A 134 -22.55 4.32 23.24
N LEU A 135 -21.78 5.17 22.55
CA LEU A 135 -22.01 6.62 22.52
C LEU A 135 -23.44 6.96 22.06
N GLY A 136 -23.93 6.32 21.00
CA GLY A 136 -25.30 6.49 20.51
C GLY A 136 -26.38 6.06 21.51
N GLY A 137 -26.09 5.09 22.38
CA GLY A 137 -26.99 4.66 23.44
C GLY A 137 -27.09 5.63 24.62
N LEU A 138 -26.09 6.50 24.81
CA LEU A 138 -26.02 7.42 25.95
C LEU A 138 -26.74 8.76 25.73
N THR A 139 -27.06 9.13 24.49
CA THR A 139 -27.62 10.45 24.13
C THR A 139 -29.10 10.65 24.51
N PHE A 140 -29.72 9.70 25.21
CA PHE A 140 -31.14 9.76 25.55
C PHE A 140 -31.49 10.66 26.74
N ASP A 141 -30.58 10.79 27.71
CA ASP A 141 -30.86 11.51 28.97
C ASP A 141 -30.02 12.80 29.07
N GLY A 142 -30.68 13.96 29.14
CA GLY A 142 -30.04 15.25 29.45
C GLY A 142 -29.22 15.90 28.32
N THR A 143 -29.14 15.29 27.13
CA THR A 143 -28.41 15.83 25.98
C THR A 143 -29.30 16.80 25.16
N PRO A 144 -28.83 18.02 24.83
CA PRO A 144 -29.55 18.93 23.94
C PRO A 144 -29.82 18.32 22.56
N GLN A 145 -30.98 18.63 21.96
CA GLN A 145 -31.39 18.06 20.68
C GLN A 145 -30.37 18.30 19.55
N ALA A 146 -29.77 19.49 19.49
CA ALA A 146 -28.77 19.81 18.47
C ALA A 146 -27.49 18.96 18.62
N ALA A 147 -26.99 18.80 19.85
CA ALA A 147 -25.83 17.96 20.13
C ALA A 147 -26.12 16.48 19.86
N ARG A 148 -27.35 16.05 20.17
CA ARG A 148 -27.82 14.69 19.91
C ARG A 148 -27.82 14.35 18.42
N GLU A 149 -28.38 15.22 17.59
CA GLU A 149 -28.39 15.02 16.13
C GLU A 149 -26.97 14.93 15.55
N GLU A 150 -26.04 15.76 16.03
CA GLU A 150 -24.64 15.74 15.60
C GLU A 150 -23.90 14.48 16.07
N ILE A 151 -24.20 13.98 17.27
CA ILE A 151 -23.66 12.72 17.79
C ILE A 151 -24.23 11.53 17.01
N GLU A 152 -25.54 11.49 16.76
CA GLU A 152 -26.18 10.43 15.97
C GLU A 152 -25.57 10.36 14.57
N GLU A 153 -25.38 11.51 13.90
CA GLU A 153 -24.69 11.59 12.60
C GLU A 153 -23.25 11.06 12.69
N LEU A 154 -22.51 11.41 13.75
CA LEU A 154 -21.15 10.91 13.96
C LEU A 154 -21.14 9.39 14.14
N VAL A 155 -22.02 8.86 15.00
CA VAL A 155 -22.12 7.43 15.32
C VAL A 155 -22.49 6.63 14.08
N ASP A 156 -23.46 7.09 13.29
CA ASP A 156 -23.87 6.44 12.05
C ASP A 156 -22.71 6.38 11.04
N ASN A 157 -22.05 7.51 10.80
CA ASN A 157 -20.91 7.57 9.88
C ASN A 157 -19.75 6.67 10.33
N VAL A 158 -19.45 6.63 11.62
CA VAL A 158 -18.37 5.79 12.17
C VAL A 158 -18.75 4.32 12.07
N THR A 159 -19.97 3.96 12.45
CA THR A 159 -20.45 2.56 12.41
C THR A 159 -20.47 2.02 10.99
N GLU A 160 -21.04 2.77 10.03
CA GLU A 160 -21.05 2.41 8.62
C GLU A 160 -19.63 2.23 8.07
N HIS A 161 -18.71 3.12 8.46
CA HIS A 161 -17.32 3.01 8.05
C HIS A 161 -16.64 1.77 8.64
N MET A 162 -16.84 1.48 9.93
CA MET A 162 -16.27 0.28 10.56
C MET A 162 -16.83 -1.00 9.96
N ASP A 163 -18.13 -1.06 9.66
CA ASP A 163 -18.75 -2.21 8.99
C ASP A 163 -18.15 -2.42 7.60
N HIS A 164 -17.94 -1.34 6.84
CA HIS A 164 -17.27 -1.42 5.55
C HIS A 164 -15.85 -1.95 5.66
N VAL A 165 -15.07 -1.47 6.63
CA VAL A 165 -13.69 -1.92 6.87
C VAL A 165 -13.67 -3.38 7.31
N ASP A 166 -14.55 -3.82 8.21
CA ASP A 166 -14.64 -5.22 8.64
C ASP A 166 -15.00 -6.15 7.47
N ASP A 167 -15.91 -5.73 6.57
CA ASP A 167 -16.22 -6.47 5.35
C ASP A 167 -15.03 -6.61 4.40
N LEU A 168 -14.21 -5.56 4.27
CA LEU A 168 -12.96 -5.62 3.52
C LEU A 168 -11.97 -6.57 4.18
N LEU A 169 -11.79 -6.49 5.50
CA LEU A 169 -10.93 -7.38 6.27
C LEU A 169 -11.39 -8.84 6.19
N LYS A 170 -12.70 -9.11 6.06
CA LYS A 170 -13.27 -10.46 5.89
C LYS A 170 -12.97 -11.08 4.54
N ARG A 171 -12.95 -10.26 3.49
CA ARG A 171 -12.69 -10.70 2.11
C ARG A 171 -11.20 -10.78 1.78
N SER A 172 -10.38 -10.08 2.55
CA SER A 172 -8.94 -10.02 2.33
C SER A 172 -8.24 -11.27 2.88
N GLY A 173 -7.17 -11.67 2.21
CA GLY A 173 -6.39 -12.86 2.56
C GLY A 173 -5.54 -12.66 3.82
N THR A 174 -4.76 -13.68 4.17
CA THR A 174 -3.91 -13.67 5.38
C THR A 174 -2.59 -12.89 5.19
N GLY A 175 -2.40 -12.19 4.07
CA GLY A 175 -1.14 -11.53 3.75
C GLY A 175 -0.95 -10.17 4.44
N THR A 176 0.31 -9.80 4.72
CA THR A 176 0.68 -8.45 5.22
C THR A 176 0.23 -7.33 4.27
N PHE A 177 0.18 -7.62 2.97
CA PHE A 177 -0.31 -6.68 1.98
C PHE A 177 -1.82 -6.46 2.05
N ASP A 178 -2.59 -7.53 2.26
CA ASP A 178 -4.04 -7.46 2.43
C ASP A 178 -4.38 -6.55 3.61
N VAL A 179 -3.67 -6.74 4.72
CA VAL A 179 -3.69 -5.90 5.92
C VAL A 179 -3.40 -4.42 5.59
N LEU A 180 -2.34 -4.15 4.83
CA LEU A 180 -2.00 -2.79 4.45
C LEU A 180 -3.08 -2.18 3.55
N SER A 181 -3.49 -2.86 2.48
CA SER A 181 -4.47 -2.35 1.50
C SER A 181 -5.76 -1.84 2.14
N VAL A 182 -6.25 -2.54 3.18
CA VAL A 182 -7.43 -2.16 3.94
C VAL A 182 -7.15 -0.99 4.89
N THR A 183 -5.96 -0.93 5.51
CA THR A 183 -5.58 0.16 6.41
C THR A 183 -5.09 1.44 5.69
N LEU A 184 -4.69 1.37 4.41
CA LEU A 184 -4.30 2.54 3.59
C LEU A 184 -5.45 3.54 3.40
N ALA A 185 -6.71 3.08 3.48
CA ALA A 185 -7.90 3.90 3.25
C ALA A 185 -8.28 4.78 4.45
N THR A 186 -7.71 4.50 5.61
CA THR A 186 -8.29 4.93 6.87
C THR A 186 -7.40 5.98 7.53
N ASN A 187 -7.88 7.22 7.56
CA ASN A 187 -7.29 8.30 8.34
C ASN A 187 -8.38 8.93 9.21
N TYR A 188 -8.26 8.75 10.52
CA TYR A 188 -9.22 9.23 11.50
C TYR A 188 -9.01 10.68 11.95
N ALA A 189 -8.10 11.42 11.32
CA ALA A 189 -7.87 12.84 11.60
C ALA A 189 -9.14 13.67 11.60
N ARG A 190 -9.98 13.43 10.59
CA ARG A 190 -11.23 14.17 10.43
C ARG A 190 -12.23 13.80 11.53
N GLN A 191 -12.33 12.53 11.88
CA GLN A 191 -13.22 12.02 12.93
C GLN A 191 -12.80 12.56 14.30
N ILE A 192 -11.51 12.49 14.64
CA ILE A 192 -10.97 13.06 15.89
C ILE A 192 -11.21 14.58 15.93
N ASN A 193 -11.00 15.29 14.82
CA ASN A 193 -11.26 16.72 14.76
C ASN A 193 -12.76 17.06 14.87
N ARG A 194 -13.63 16.23 14.30
CA ARG A 194 -15.09 16.37 14.42
C ARG A 194 -15.54 16.20 15.87
N ILE A 195 -15.02 15.21 16.59
CA ILE A 195 -15.27 15.02 18.03
C ILE A 195 -14.78 16.24 18.83
N ARG A 196 -13.58 16.76 18.53
CA ARG A 196 -13.07 17.97 19.19
C ARG A 196 -13.94 19.20 18.93
N GLN A 197 -14.47 19.34 17.72
CA GLN A 197 -15.40 20.43 17.38
C GLN A 197 -16.72 20.31 18.14
N LEU A 198 -17.33 19.11 18.13
CA LEU A 198 -18.53 18.81 18.91
C LEU A 198 -18.32 19.14 20.39
N ARG A 199 -17.20 18.70 20.97
CA ARG A 199 -16.84 18.98 22.36
C ARG A 199 -16.66 20.48 22.63
N SER A 200 -16.06 21.21 21.69
CA SER A 200 -15.89 22.65 21.82
C SER A 200 -17.21 23.41 21.71
N ALA A 201 -18.19 22.88 20.98
CA ALA A 201 -19.49 23.53 20.76
C ALA A 201 -20.51 23.20 21.86
N HIS A 202 -20.51 21.95 22.34
CA HIS A 202 -21.56 21.42 23.22
C HIS A 202 -21.04 20.87 24.56
N GLY A 203 -19.73 20.89 24.81
CA GLY A 203 -19.12 20.18 25.96
C GLY A 203 -19.64 20.59 27.33
N GLU A 204 -20.04 21.84 27.54
CA GLU A 204 -20.62 22.29 28.83
C GLU A 204 -22.06 21.80 29.04
N GLU A 205 -22.75 21.44 27.97
CA GLU A 205 -24.15 21.00 27.98
C GLU A 205 -24.28 19.47 27.92
N LEU A 206 -23.16 18.76 27.69
CA LEU A 206 -23.13 17.31 27.57
C LEU A 206 -22.97 16.63 28.94
N PRO A 207 -23.74 15.56 29.22
CA PRO A 207 -23.52 14.74 30.42
C PRO A 207 -22.10 14.14 30.45
N GLU A 208 -21.52 14.02 31.65
CA GLU A 208 -20.20 13.39 31.86
C GLU A 208 -20.06 12.01 31.16
N PRO A 209 -21.03 11.08 31.22
CA PRO A 209 -20.91 9.79 30.55
C PRO A 209 -20.76 9.89 29.02
N VAL A 210 -21.38 10.91 28.40
CA VAL A 210 -21.28 11.16 26.95
C VAL A 210 -19.90 11.71 26.62
N MET A 211 -19.40 12.63 27.43
CA MET A 211 -18.05 13.19 27.31
C MET A 211 -16.97 12.11 27.43
N ASP A 212 -17.08 11.22 28.43
CA ASP A 212 -16.16 10.11 28.60
C ASP A 212 -16.19 9.14 27.41
N SER A 213 -17.36 8.90 26.82
CA SER A 213 -17.49 8.04 25.65
C SER A 213 -16.92 8.68 24.38
N LEU A 214 -17.04 10.01 24.22
CA LEU A 214 -16.36 10.74 23.14
C LEU A 214 -14.84 10.64 23.27
N ASP A 215 -14.30 10.75 24.48
CA ASP A 215 -12.86 10.63 24.71
C ASP A 215 -12.38 9.18 24.46
N ARG A 216 -13.12 8.17 24.94
CA ARG A 216 -12.83 6.76 24.63
C ARG A 216 -12.87 6.48 23.12
N LEU A 217 -13.81 7.07 22.39
CA LEU A 217 -13.89 6.92 20.93
C LEU A 217 -12.68 7.53 20.22
N VAL A 218 -12.17 8.66 20.72
CA VAL A 218 -10.90 9.25 20.24
C VAL A 218 -9.74 8.30 20.50
N ASP A 219 -9.68 7.66 21.67
CA ASP A 219 -8.64 6.68 21.98
C ASP A 219 -8.72 5.47 21.03
N ARG A 220 -9.92 4.93 20.76
CA ARG A 220 -10.09 3.84 19.77
C ARG A 220 -9.58 4.22 18.38
N PHE A 221 -9.82 5.47 17.93
CA PHE A 221 -9.27 5.93 16.66
C PHE A 221 -7.74 6.04 16.66
N GLN A 222 -7.14 6.42 17.80
CA GLN A 222 -5.69 6.44 17.95
C GLN A 222 -5.11 5.03 17.93
N ASP A 223 -5.75 4.06 18.59
CA ASP A 223 -5.34 2.65 18.55
C ASP A 223 -5.23 2.15 17.11
N VAL A 224 -6.25 2.42 16.29
CA VAL A 224 -6.21 2.02 14.87
C VAL A 224 -5.10 2.74 14.10
N ASP A 225 -4.84 4.02 14.38
CA ASP A 225 -3.76 4.75 13.70
C ASP A 225 -2.37 4.22 14.09
N VAL A 226 -2.15 3.87 15.37
CA VAL A 226 -0.92 3.24 15.84
C VAL A 226 -0.69 1.90 15.13
N ALA A 227 -1.71 1.03 15.10
CA ALA A 227 -1.64 -0.24 14.37
C ALA A 227 -1.32 -0.02 12.88
N ARG A 228 -2.01 0.92 12.23
CA ARG A 228 -1.77 1.25 10.81
C ARG A 228 -0.32 1.67 10.57
N GLN A 229 0.23 2.55 11.41
CA GLN A 229 1.62 3.01 11.27
C GLN A 229 2.61 1.86 11.49
N TYR A 230 2.36 1.02 12.49
CA TYR A 230 3.18 -0.15 12.78
C TYR A 230 3.18 -1.16 11.63
N PHE A 231 2.00 -1.56 11.13
CA PHE A 231 1.89 -2.50 10.01
C PHE A 231 2.41 -1.92 8.70
N LYS A 232 2.27 -0.60 8.47
CA LYS A 232 2.93 0.08 7.35
C LYS A 232 4.45 -0.07 7.42
N SER A 233 5.05 0.09 8.60
CA SER A 233 6.50 -0.09 8.77
C SER A 233 6.92 -1.53 8.45
N ILE A 234 6.24 -2.52 9.03
CA ILE A 234 6.52 -3.94 8.77
C ILE A 234 6.40 -4.26 7.28
N TYR A 235 5.33 -3.79 6.65
CA TYR A 235 5.13 -3.98 5.22
C TYR A 235 6.28 -3.40 4.40
N LEU A 236 6.70 -2.16 4.68
CA LEU A 236 7.78 -1.52 3.94
C LEU A 236 9.13 -2.24 4.14
N GLN A 237 9.40 -2.75 5.35
CA GLN A 237 10.58 -3.56 5.64
C GLN A 237 10.57 -4.89 4.86
N ASP A 238 9.45 -5.63 4.90
CA ASP A 238 9.28 -6.89 4.15
C ASP A 238 9.43 -6.67 2.63
N GLU A 239 8.83 -5.59 2.13
CA GLU A 239 8.87 -5.18 0.74
C GLU A 239 10.31 -4.90 0.26
N LEU A 240 11.08 -4.13 1.04
CA LEU A 240 12.48 -3.82 0.74
C LEU A 240 13.39 -5.05 0.84
N SER A 241 13.19 -5.90 1.85
CA SER A 241 13.94 -7.16 2.01
C SER A 241 13.69 -8.11 0.84
N SER A 242 12.42 -8.26 0.45
CA SER A 242 12.02 -9.08 -0.70
C SER A 242 12.61 -8.56 -2.01
N LEU A 243 12.60 -7.22 -2.22
CA LEU A 243 13.24 -6.59 -3.37
C LEU A 243 14.73 -6.96 -3.44
N SER A 244 15.46 -6.79 -2.34
CA SER A 244 16.90 -7.08 -2.31
C SER A 244 17.18 -8.54 -2.68
N ARG A 245 16.44 -9.48 -2.09
CA ARG A 245 16.60 -10.92 -2.35
C ARG A 245 16.30 -11.28 -3.80
N VAL A 246 15.15 -10.84 -4.33
CA VAL A 246 14.73 -11.18 -5.70
C VAL A 246 15.64 -10.50 -6.73
N LEU A 247 16.06 -9.26 -6.48
CA LEU A 247 16.98 -8.53 -7.34
C LEU A 247 18.38 -9.17 -7.37
N LEU A 248 18.88 -9.67 -6.24
CA LEU A 248 20.15 -10.42 -6.21
C LEU A 248 20.08 -11.68 -7.10
N TYR A 249 18.99 -12.46 -7.01
CA TYR A 249 18.83 -13.66 -7.84
C TYR A 249 18.64 -13.32 -9.32
N ALA A 250 17.75 -12.38 -9.63
CA ALA A 250 17.50 -11.96 -11.01
C ALA A 250 18.70 -11.27 -11.64
N GLY A 251 19.39 -10.42 -10.87
CA GLY A 251 20.62 -9.74 -11.26
C GLY A 251 21.73 -10.74 -11.56
N GLY A 252 21.99 -11.69 -10.65
CA GLY A 252 22.96 -12.76 -10.88
C GLY A 252 22.65 -13.59 -12.13
N LEU A 253 21.39 -13.94 -12.35
CA LEU A 253 20.96 -14.65 -13.57
C LEU A 253 21.20 -13.81 -14.83
N ALA A 254 20.84 -12.51 -14.79
CA ALA A 254 21.08 -11.58 -15.88
C ALA A 254 22.57 -11.45 -16.23
N GLU A 255 23.44 -11.38 -15.22
CA GLU A 255 24.90 -11.33 -15.43
C GLU A 255 25.44 -12.59 -16.08
N VAL A 256 25.01 -13.78 -15.62
CA VAL A 256 25.42 -15.06 -16.20
C VAL A 256 24.98 -15.16 -17.66
N VAL A 257 23.73 -14.77 -17.96
CA VAL A 257 23.19 -14.77 -19.32
C VAL A 257 23.92 -13.77 -20.21
N ALA A 258 24.16 -12.55 -19.72
CA ALA A 258 24.87 -11.53 -20.47
C ALA A 258 26.32 -11.93 -20.76
N GLY A 259 27.02 -12.49 -19.77
CA GLY A 259 28.37 -13.04 -19.92
C GLY A 259 28.40 -14.18 -20.93
N ALA A 260 27.44 -15.10 -20.89
CA ALA A 260 27.34 -16.20 -21.86
C ALA A 260 27.13 -15.68 -23.30
N VAL A 261 26.30 -14.66 -23.49
CA VAL A 261 26.10 -14.01 -24.80
C VAL A 261 27.40 -13.34 -25.28
N LEU A 262 28.09 -12.59 -24.41
CA LEU A 262 29.36 -11.94 -24.76
C LEU A 262 30.45 -12.95 -25.12
N LEU A 263 30.58 -14.04 -24.36
CA LEU A 263 31.52 -15.13 -24.67
C LEU A 263 31.15 -15.86 -25.96
N SER A 264 29.87 -15.95 -26.32
CA SER A 264 29.47 -16.55 -27.60
C SER A 264 30.02 -15.78 -28.81
N PHE A 265 30.27 -14.47 -28.67
CA PHE A 265 30.88 -13.65 -29.73
C PHE A 265 32.38 -13.83 -29.88
N THR A 266 33.08 -14.41 -28.90
CA THR A 266 34.53 -14.67 -28.99
C THR A 266 34.85 -16.03 -29.61
N ALA A 267 33.85 -16.90 -29.78
CA ALA A 267 34.03 -18.23 -30.36
C ALA A 267 34.45 -18.16 -31.85
N SER A 268 35.62 -18.72 -32.17
CA SER A 268 36.21 -18.69 -33.52
C SER A 268 35.43 -19.48 -34.58
N ASN A 269 34.58 -20.42 -34.15
CA ASN A 269 33.84 -21.32 -35.03
C ASN A 269 32.40 -20.84 -35.34
N GLY A 270 32.02 -19.65 -34.89
CA GLY A 270 30.63 -19.19 -34.92
C GLY A 270 29.74 -19.93 -33.92
N SER A 271 28.48 -19.53 -33.81
CA SER A 271 27.51 -20.20 -32.93
C SER A 271 27.12 -21.57 -33.52
N PRO A 272 27.12 -22.66 -32.73
CA PRO A 272 26.66 -23.98 -33.19
C PRO A 272 25.14 -24.04 -33.41
N LEU A 273 24.40 -22.99 -33.02
CA LEU A 273 22.95 -22.94 -33.12
C LEU A 273 22.47 -22.51 -34.53
N PRO A 274 21.38 -23.09 -35.03
CA PRO A 274 20.69 -22.59 -36.22
C PRO A 274 20.28 -21.13 -36.05
N ARG A 275 20.34 -20.36 -37.15
CA ARG A 275 19.99 -18.92 -37.17
C ARG A 275 18.67 -18.56 -36.46
N PRO A 276 17.52 -19.22 -36.73
CA PRO A 276 16.26 -18.85 -36.06
C PRO A 276 16.31 -19.11 -34.55
N VAL A 277 17.03 -20.14 -34.11
CA VAL A 277 17.18 -20.46 -32.69
C VAL A 277 18.05 -19.41 -32.00
N LEU A 278 19.12 -18.97 -32.64
CA LEU A 278 20.01 -17.93 -32.12
C LEU A 278 19.27 -16.60 -31.86
N LEU A 279 18.38 -16.21 -32.77
CA LEU A 279 17.58 -14.98 -32.62
C LEU A 279 16.62 -15.06 -31.42
N VAL A 280 15.90 -16.18 -31.28
CA VAL A 280 15.02 -16.39 -30.13
C VAL A 280 15.80 -16.39 -28.82
N VAL A 281 16.93 -17.09 -28.77
CA VAL A 281 17.82 -17.11 -27.58
C VAL A 281 18.27 -15.71 -27.21
N LEU A 282 18.63 -14.90 -28.21
CA LEU A 282 19.07 -13.53 -27.98
C LEU A 282 17.96 -12.62 -27.45
N LEU A 283 16.76 -12.70 -28.04
CA LEU A 283 15.60 -11.93 -27.57
C LEU A 283 15.22 -12.30 -26.14
N VAL A 284 15.25 -13.59 -25.82
CA VAL A 284 15.06 -14.08 -24.44
C VAL A 284 16.16 -13.56 -23.52
N ALA A 285 17.43 -13.60 -23.96
CA ALA A 285 18.54 -13.09 -23.17
C ALA A 285 18.39 -11.59 -22.85
N VAL A 286 17.93 -10.78 -23.82
CA VAL A 286 17.61 -9.37 -23.58
C VAL A 286 16.51 -9.23 -22.53
N ALA A 287 15.43 -10.02 -22.60
CA ALA A 287 14.36 -9.99 -21.59
C ALA A 287 14.86 -10.34 -20.19
N VAL A 288 15.71 -11.37 -20.07
CA VAL A 288 16.33 -11.74 -18.79
C VAL A 288 17.20 -10.61 -18.27
N CYS A 289 17.98 -9.95 -19.12
CA CYS A 289 18.82 -8.81 -18.74
C CYS A 289 18.02 -7.58 -18.28
N PHE A 290 16.79 -7.39 -18.77
CA PHE A 290 15.89 -6.32 -18.32
C PHE A 290 15.13 -6.65 -17.03
N LEU A 291 15.07 -7.93 -16.64
CA LEU A 291 14.30 -8.38 -15.47
C LEU A 291 14.69 -7.64 -14.17
N PRO A 292 15.97 -7.40 -13.83
CA PRO A 292 16.34 -6.66 -12.61
C PRO A 292 15.79 -5.23 -12.58
N VAL A 293 15.83 -4.52 -13.72
CA VAL A 293 15.29 -3.16 -13.84
C VAL A 293 13.77 -3.18 -13.72
N ALA A 294 13.10 -4.15 -14.35
CA ALA A 294 11.64 -4.29 -14.26
C ALA A 294 11.18 -4.61 -12.83
N LEU A 295 11.93 -5.46 -12.12
CA LEU A 295 11.71 -5.73 -10.69
C LEU A 295 11.87 -4.46 -9.86
N LEU A 296 12.97 -3.72 -10.04
CA LEU A 296 13.17 -2.46 -9.34
C LEU A 296 11.99 -1.51 -9.56
N ALA A 297 11.60 -1.32 -10.83
CA ALA A 297 10.49 -0.42 -11.17
C ALA A 297 9.18 -0.86 -10.52
N SER A 298 8.84 -2.16 -10.58
CA SER A 298 7.63 -2.71 -9.97
C SER A 298 7.56 -2.45 -8.47
N PHE A 299 8.65 -2.74 -7.74
CA PHE A 299 8.70 -2.54 -6.29
C PHE A 299 8.73 -1.06 -5.90
N VAL A 300 9.53 -0.23 -6.59
CA VAL A 300 9.63 1.20 -6.28
C VAL A 300 8.31 1.92 -6.54
N LEU A 301 7.61 1.61 -7.63
CA LEU A 301 6.30 2.19 -7.93
C LEU A 301 5.27 1.84 -6.85
N ARG A 302 5.29 0.60 -6.34
CA ARG A 302 4.40 0.16 -5.27
C ARG A 302 4.72 0.86 -3.95
N ILE A 303 5.98 0.88 -3.52
CA ILE A 303 6.42 1.60 -2.31
C ILE A 303 6.06 3.09 -2.42
N ALA A 304 6.34 3.73 -3.55
CA ALA A 304 6.01 5.13 -3.78
C ALA A 304 4.50 5.36 -3.73
N THR A 305 3.68 4.45 -4.28
CA THR A 305 2.22 4.55 -4.26
C THR A 305 1.68 4.37 -2.85
N VAL A 306 2.13 3.35 -2.11
CA VAL A 306 1.80 3.12 -0.70
C VAL A 306 2.16 4.33 0.15
N THR A 307 3.39 4.83 -0.01
CA THR A 307 3.88 5.98 0.74
C THR A 307 3.05 7.22 0.42
N LYS A 308 2.78 7.49 -0.87
CA LYS A 308 1.95 8.62 -1.33
C LYS A 308 0.52 8.54 -0.82
N ARG A 309 -0.11 7.35 -0.82
CA ARG A 309 -1.47 7.15 -0.31
C ARG A 309 -1.57 7.30 1.21
N THR A 310 -0.45 7.27 1.93
CA THR A 310 -0.40 7.32 3.41
C THR A 310 0.36 8.53 3.97
N VAL A 311 0.65 9.56 3.17
CA VAL A 311 1.41 10.76 3.62
C VAL A 311 0.70 11.56 4.73
N ALA A 312 -0.58 11.29 5.01
CA ALA A 312 -1.26 11.97 6.10
C ALA A 312 -0.95 11.31 7.45
N THR A 313 0.12 11.77 8.09
CA THR A 313 0.34 11.65 9.54
C THR A 313 -0.47 12.76 10.22
N LEU A 314 -1.31 12.38 11.18
CA LEU A 314 -2.12 13.31 11.99
C LEU A 314 -1.24 14.42 12.64
N PRO A 315 -1.69 15.69 12.72
CA PRO A 315 -3.00 16.23 12.34
C PRO A 315 -3.03 16.91 10.97
N PHE A 316 -2.01 16.77 10.12
CA PHE A 316 -1.93 17.51 8.86
C PHE A 316 -2.36 16.64 7.67
N THR A 317 -3.55 16.92 7.13
CA THR A 317 -3.93 16.38 5.81
C THR A 317 -3.37 17.29 4.72
N THR A 318 -2.62 16.75 3.76
CA THR A 318 -2.22 17.49 2.56
C THR A 318 -3.45 17.76 1.67
N PRO A 319 -3.65 18.99 1.15
CA PRO A 319 -4.76 19.30 0.24
C PRO A 319 -4.51 18.62 -1.12
N GLY A 320 -4.90 17.35 -1.24
CA GLY A 320 -4.55 16.50 -2.38
C GLY A 320 -5.61 15.47 -2.77
N ARG A 321 -6.88 15.69 -2.41
CA ARG A 321 -8.03 15.02 -3.05
C ARG A 321 -9.31 15.83 -2.79
N ARG A 322 -9.39 16.99 -3.45
CA ARG A 322 -10.62 17.77 -3.58
C ARG A 322 -11.16 17.51 -4.99
N SER A 323 -11.99 16.48 -5.14
CA SER A 323 -12.94 16.22 -6.25
C SER A 323 -13.19 14.71 -6.38
N GLU A 324 -14.31 14.23 -5.84
CA GLU A 324 -15.15 13.14 -6.42
C GLU A 324 -16.26 12.69 -5.45
N ILE A 325 -16.17 12.99 -4.15
CA ILE A 325 -17.26 12.65 -3.20
C ILE A 325 -18.31 13.78 -3.09
N ASP A 326 -17.98 14.99 -3.56
CA ASP A 326 -18.86 16.18 -3.48
C ASP A 326 -19.70 16.41 -4.75
N ARG A 327 -20.00 15.34 -5.51
CA ARG A 327 -20.94 15.38 -6.64
C ARG A 327 -22.00 14.29 -6.50
N ALA A 328 -22.83 14.43 -5.48
CA ALA A 328 -24.25 14.09 -5.60
C ALA A 328 -25.03 15.40 -5.88
N PRO A 329 -26.08 15.37 -6.71
CA PRO A 329 -26.51 16.54 -7.47
C PRO A 329 -27.22 17.59 -6.61
N SER A 330 -26.66 18.78 -6.57
CA SER A 330 -27.40 20.01 -6.27
C SER A 330 -28.38 20.27 -7.41
N GLY A 331 -29.62 19.81 -7.24
CA GLY A 331 -30.68 19.95 -8.22
C GLY A 331 -32.06 19.93 -7.60
N TRP A 332 -32.43 21.02 -6.92
CA TRP A 332 -33.84 21.39 -6.74
C TRP A 332 -34.06 22.81 -7.26
N PRO A 333 -34.57 22.98 -8.50
CA PRO A 333 -35.14 24.24 -8.96
C PRO A 333 -36.67 24.24 -8.76
N GLY A 334 -37.13 25.13 -7.88
CA GLY A 334 -38.38 25.90 -8.05
C GLY A 334 -39.71 25.24 -7.66
N ALA A 335 -40.33 25.77 -6.60
CA ALA A 335 -41.75 26.12 -6.62
C ALA A 335 -42.04 27.23 -5.60
N SER A 336 -42.22 28.42 -6.15
CA SER A 336 -42.88 29.63 -5.62
C SER A 336 -43.98 29.41 -4.56
N ARG A 337 -44.04 30.33 -3.58
CA ARG A 337 -45.29 31.04 -3.25
C ARG A 337 -45.02 32.42 -2.64
N GLU A 338 -45.43 33.43 -3.40
CA GLU A 338 -45.64 34.82 -2.99
C GLU A 338 -46.78 34.98 -1.97
N SER A 339 -46.75 36.15 -1.31
CA SER A 339 -47.85 36.90 -0.67
C SER A 339 -48.32 36.48 0.73
N ARG A 340 -47.81 37.15 1.77
CA ARG A 340 -48.41 38.37 2.33
C ARG A 340 -47.48 39.06 3.30
#